data_AF-A0A929YGZ8-F1
#
_entry.id   AF-A0A929YGZ8-F1
#
_cell.length_a   1.000
_cell.length_b   1.000
_cell.length_c   1.000
_cell.angle_alpha   90.00
_cell.angle_beta   90.00
_cell.angle_gamma   90.00
#
_symmetry.space_group_name_H-M   'P 1'
#
loop_
_entity.id
_entity.type
_entity.pdbx_description
1 polymer ?
#
loop_
_entity_poly.entity_id
_entity_poly.type
_entity_poly.pdbx_seq_one_letter_code
_entity_poly.pdbx_strand_id
1 'polypeptide(L)'
;MSSYASFYINNQELLHWNDGFSQIVDGLYTKDDIVRGRGKDGVRLIKQYGLSMYDNAYTEYDVDWEIALAVIDVATLKQRLSIYGYNAQLFNESLDTHIGRLIKGCSNVSNEMKLYYEDEIKQVNNLKSNKISLKDLSHELFRQIDFNNELIAIWGVVHYEGVKDGDIAVLDISDLAEEGWLDYDLENFITEPPIILTEGITDIETLKKALHVIYPKLESNVRFLDTSFRPETNAAAVVKMIKSFAAAGINNRILAILDNDAAASEAMTNLPRILPNNIKVIQYPELDLMTSYPTIGPQGEINMNINGLAGSIEMYMGKDILTGNDGNLELVQWGGYMNRVKKYQGSLINKDAVGSRFKGKDAADVNKWQDLRYLWDYIIDNLSTL
;
A
#
# COMPACT_ATOMS: atom_id res chain seq x y z
N MET A 1 -16.77 21.16 -21.43
CA MET A 1 -17.11 21.96 -20.25
C MET A 1 -15.93 21.79 -19.30
N SER A 2 -15.74 22.71 -18.36
CA SER A 2 -14.68 22.56 -17.35
C SER A 2 -15.28 21.77 -16.20
N SER A 3 -14.80 20.55 -15.98
CA SER A 3 -15.23 19.69 -14.88
C SER A 3 -14.37 19.94 -13.64
N TYR A 4 -14.95 19.86 -12.44
CA TYR A 4 -14.21 20.10 -11.19
C TYR A 4 -14.20 18.85 -10.31
N ALA A 5 -13.19 18.78 -9.45
CA ALA A 5 -13.13 17.80 -8.37
C ALA A 5 -12.44 18.40 -7.16
N SER A 6 -12.88 18.01 -5.97
CA SER A 6 -12.36 18.55 -4.72
C SER A 6 -12.14 17.45 -3.69
N PHE A 7 -11.01 17.50 -2.99
CA PHE A 7 -10.64 16.54 -1.95
C PHE A 7 -10.74 17.18 -0.58
N TYR A 8 -11.52 16.55 0.29
CA TYR A 8 -11.82 17.03 1.63
C TYR A 8 -11.34 16.05 2.69
N ILE A 9 -10.88 16.58 3.81
CA ILE A 9 -10.74 15.85 5.07
C ILE A 9 -11.31 16.75 6.17
N ASN A 10 -12.15 16.19 7.05
CA ASN A 10 -12.76 16.93 8.16
C ASN A 10 -13.48 18.23 7.72
N ASN A 11 -14.23 18.17 6.62
CA ASN A 11 -15.00 19.27 6.03
C ASN A 11 -14.15 20.44 5.49
N GLN A 12 -12.84 20.26 5.39
CA GLN A 12 -11.92 21.25 4.84
C GLN A 12 -11.49 20.81 3.45
N GLU A 13 -11.62 21.69 2.46
CA GLU A 13 -11.10 21.45 1.11
C GLU A 13 -9.58 21.61 1.10
N LEU A 14 -8.88 20.53 0.76
CA LEU A 14 -7.42 20.46 0.82
C LEU A 14 -6.78 20.35 -0.55
N LEU A 15 -7.51 19.86 -1.57
CA LEU A 15 -7.09 19.88 -2.97
C LEU A 15 -8.29 20.20 -3.86
N HIS A 16 -8.03 20.87 -4.97
CA HIS A 16 -9.03 21.27 -5.95
C HIS A 16 -8.43 21.14 -7.36
N TRP A 17 -9.14 20.48 -8.26
CA TRP A 17 -8.71 20.27 -9.65
C TRP A 17 -9.70 20.93 -10.62
N ASN A 18 -9.14 21.70 -11.55
CA ASN A 18 -9.88 22.25 -12.69
C ASN A 18 -9.67 21.32 -13.90
N ASP A 19 -10.73 21.04 -14.64
CA ASP A 19 -10.75 20.17 -15.82
C ASP A 19 -10.48 18.67 -15.50
N GLY A 20 -10.93 18.22 -14.32
CA GLY A 20 -10.78 16.84 -13.83
C GLY A 20 -9.39 16.51 -13.28
N PHE A 21 -9.17 15.25 -12.91
CA PHE A 21 -7.88 14.74 -12.41
C PHE A 21 -7.45 13.48 -13.20
N SER A 22 -6.19 13.08 -13.08
CA SER A 22 -5.60 11.97 -13.84
C SER A 22 -6.24 10.60 -13.54
N GLN A 23 -6.24 9.70 -14.54
CA GLN A 23 -6.68 8.29 -14.41
C GLN A 23 -5.95 7.49 -13.30
N ILE A 24 -4.93 8.07 -12.68
CA ILE A 24 -4.17 7.45 -11.59
C ILE A 24 -4.90 7.64 -10.25
N VAL A 25 -5.56 8.78 -10.04
CA VAL A 25 -6.37 9.03 -8.83
C VAL A 25 -7.63 8.16 -8.83
N ASP A 26 -8.17 7.91 -10.02
CA ASP A 26 -9.28 6.99 -10.31
C ASP A 26 -9.05 5.61 -9.69
N GLY A 27 -7.91 4.98 -9.94
CA GLY A 27 -7.65 3.64 -9.43
C GLY A 27 -7.18 3.56 -7.96
N LEU A 28 -7.33 4.65 -7.19
CA LEU A 28 -7.16 4.64 -5.73
C LEU A 28 -8.46 4.25 -5.01
N TYR A 29 -9.61 4.40 -5.68
CA TYR A 29 -10.92 4.11 -5.14
C TYR A 29 -11.52 2.87 -5.80
N THR A 30 -12.40 2.19 -5.08
CA THR A 30 -13.18 1.06 -5.59
C THR A 30 -14.65 1.45 -5.63
N LYS A 31 -15.47 0.68 -6.35
CA LYS A 31 -16.93 0.89 -6.38
C LYS A 31 -17.56 0.91 -4.98
N ASP A 32 -17.00 0.19 -4.01
CA ASP A 32 -17.53 0.09 -2.66
C ASP A 32 -17.22 1.36 -1.83
N ASP A 33 -16.29 2.18 -2.29
CA ASP A 33 -15.98 3.49 -1.70
C ASP A 33 -16.90 4.59 -2.26
N ILE A 34 -17.72 4.30 -3.27
CA ILE A 34 -18.51 5.30 -3.99
C ILE A 34 -19.93 5.37 -3.41
N VAL A 35 -20.33 6.58 -3.04
CA VAL A 35 -21.69 6.89 -2.58
C VAL A 35 -22.33 7.93 -3.48
N ARG A 36 -23.61 7.73 -3.80
CA ARG A 36 -24.38 8.62 -4.66
C ARG A 36 -25.74 8.95 -4.05
N GLY A 37 -26.30 10.10 -4.40
CA GLY A 37 -27.63 10.48 -3.94
C GLY A 37 -28.24 11.63 -4.74
N ARG A 38 -29.57 11.62 -4.86
CA ARG A 38 -30.36 12.68 -5.50
C ARG A 38 -31.38 13.25 -4.52
N GLY A 39 -31.83 14.49 -4.74
CA GLY A 39 -32.82 15.15 -3.88
C GLY A 39 -32.50 15.00 -2.39
N LYS A 40 -33.42 14.39 -1.63
CA LYS A 40 -33.26 14.18 -0.18
C LYS A 40 -32.01 13.39 0.21
N ASP A 41 -31.65 12.35 -0.53
CA ASP A 41 -30.46 11.54 -0.22
C ASP A 41 -29.17 12.29 -0.56
N GLY A 42 -29.18 13.10 -1.64
CA GLY A 42 -28.07 13.99 -1.98
C GLY A 42 -27.81 15.03 -0.89
N VAL A 43 -28.86 15.72 -0.43
CA VAL A 43 -28.79 16.68 0.70
C VAL A 43 -28.30 16.01 1.99
N ARG A 44 -28.65 14.73 2.21
CA ARG A 44 -28.15 13.96 3.36
C ARG A 44 -26.63 13.75 3.27
N LEU A 45 -26.11 13.39 2.11
CA LEU A 45 -24.68 13.18 1.88
C LEU A 45 -23.88 14.48 2.04
N ILE A 46 -24.36 15.59 1.48
CA ILE A 46 -23.74 16.93 1.64
C ILE A 46 -23.55 17.26 3.13
N LYS A 47 -24.62 17.09 3.93
CA LYS A 47 -24.59 17.35 5.38
C LYS A 47 -23.72 16.35 6.13
N GLN A 48 -23.75 15.08 5.74
CA GLN A 48 -22.99 14.00 6.39
C GLN A 48 -21.47 14.24 6.27
N TYR A 49 -21.02 14.74 5.11
CA TYR A 49 -19.60 14.95 4.81
C TYR A 49 -19.16 16.42 4.83
N GLY A 50 -20.05 17.33 5.27
CA GLY A 50 -19.75 18.74 5.48
C GLY A 50 -19.29 19.49 4.23
N LEU A 51 -19.89 19.18 3.07
CA LEU A 51 -19.55 19.79 1.78
C LEU A 51 -20.19 21.18 1.64
N SER A 52 -19.68 22.13 2.41
CA SER A 52 -20.25 23.49 2.56
C SER A 52 -20.38 24.28 1.27
N MET A 53 -19.64 23.93 0.20
CA MET A 53 -19.81 24.58 -1.11
C MET A 53 -21.21 24.39 -1.71
N TYR A 54 -21.89 23.31 -1.32
CA TYR A 54 -23.26 23.03 -1.74
C TYR A 54 -24.33 23.56 -0.77
N ASP A 55 -23.93 24.21 0.33
CA ASP A 55 -24.89 24.74 1.28
C ASP A 55 -25.81 25.76 0.60
N ASN A 56 -27.11 25.45 0.58
CA ASN A 56 -28.16 26.22 -0.08
C ASN A 56 -28.13 26.22 -1.62
N ALA A 57 -27.20 25.48 -2.24
CA ALA A 57 -27.18 25.29 -3.69
C ALA A 57 -28.25 24.28 -4.16
N TYR A 58 -28.51 23.26 -3.33
CA TYR A 58 -29.46 22.19 -3.62
C TYR A 58 -30.42 21.92 -2.45
N THR A 59 -31.64 21.53 -2.79
CA THR A 59 -32.74 21.21 -1.90
C THR A 59 -33.19 19.76 -2.09
N GLU A 60 -34.04 19.26 -1.20
CA GLU A 60 -34.58 17.90 -1.32
C GLU A 60 -35.45 17.68 -2.58
N TYR A 61 -35.84 18.76 -3.25
CA TYR A 61 -36.66 18.76 -4.46
C TYR A 61 -35.82 18.74 -5.74
N ASP A 62 -34.50 18.96 -5.65
CA ASP A 62 -33.58 18.93 -6.79
C ASP A 62 -33.20 17.48 -7.10
N VAL A 63 -34.13 16.76 -7.73
CA VAL A 63 -34.01 15.32 -8.04
C VAL A 63 -33.27 15.03 -9.35
N ASP A 64 -33.08 16.04 -10.18
CA ASP A 64 -32.38 15.93 -11.47
C ASP A 64 -30.85 16.00 -11.30
N TRP A 65 -30.39 16.56 -10.18
CA TRP A 65 -28.97 16.60 -9.82
C TRP A 65 -28.59 15.44 -8.91
N GLU A 66 -27.39 14.89 -9.11
CA GLU A 66 -26.83 13.78 -8.35
C GLU A 66 -25.49 14.16 -7.74
N ILE A 67 -25.35 13.99 -6.43
CA ILE A 67 -24.04 14.02 -5.80
C ILE A 67 -23.39 12.65 -5.93
N ALA A 68 -22.11 12.63 -6.30
CA ALA A 68 -21.29 11.43 -6.35
C ALA A 68 -19.98 11.68 -5.62
N LEU A 69 -19.69 10.86 -4.61
CA LEU A 69 -18.52 11.00 -3.74
C LEU A 69 -17.76 9.68 -3.66
N ALA A 70 -16.44 9.74 -3.68
CA ALA A 70 -15.58 8.64 -3.23
C ALA A 70 -15.18 8.90 -1.77
N VAL A 71 -15.55 7.98 -0.88
CA VAL A 71 -15.43 8.13 0.57
C VAL A 71 -14.63 6.99 1.16
N ILE A 72 -13.57 7.32 1.88
CA ILE A 72 -12.65 6.34 2.45
C ILE A 72 -12.08 6.84 3.78
N ASP A 73 -11.80 5.94 4.72
CA ASP A 73 -11.03 6.29 5.91
C ASP A 73 -9.56 6.54 5.54
N VAL A 74 -8.93 7.49 6.23
CA VAL A 74 -7.55 7.89 5.97
C VAL A 74 -6.57 6.73 6.13
N ALA A 75 -6.79 5.82 7.08
CA ALA A 75 -5.92 4.66 7.28
C ALA A 75 -5.82 3.81 6.00
N THR A 76 -6.98 3.44 5.42
CA THR A 76 -7.05 2.67 4.18
C THR A 76 -6.44 3.45 3.02
N LEU A 77 -6.70 4.75 2.93
CA LEU A 77 -6.16 5.61 1.88
C LEU A 77 -4.62 5.67 1.90
N LYS A 78 -4.02 5.82 3.08
CA LYS A 78 -2.56 5.75 3.27
C LYS A 78 -2.00 4.41 2.80
N GLN A 79 -2.63 3.31 3.17
CA GLN A 79 -2.20 1.96 2.77
C GLN A 79 -2.27 1.77 1.25
N ARG A 80 -3.34 2.23 0.58
CA ARG A 80 -3.45 2.16 -0.88
C ARG A 80 -2.36 2.98 -1.57
N LEU A 81 -2.12 4.21 -1.11
CA LEU A 81 -1.02 5.05 -1.60
C LEU A 81 0.33 4.35 -1.46
N SER A 82 0.60 3.74 -0.30
CA SER A 82 1.80 2.94 -0.08
C SER A 82 1.88 1.74 -1.02
N ILE A 83 0.80 0.99 -1.21
CA ILE A 83 0.76 -0.13 -2.17
C ILE A 83 1.12 0.35 -3.58
N TYR A 84 0.68 1.54 -3.99
CA TYR A 84 0.98 2.13 -5.30
C TYR A 84 2.32 2.87 -5.39
N GLY A 85 3.14 2.87 -4.34
CA GLY A 85 4.51 3.40 -4.34
C GLY A 85 4.64 4.86 -3.90
N TYR A 86 3.56 5.48 -3.41
CA TYR A 86 3.61 6.85 -2.90
C TYR A 86 4.12 6.86 -1.46
N ASN A 87 5.14 7.68 -1.22
CA ASN A 87 5.90 7.70 0.03
C ASN A 87 6.49 9.10 0.31
N ALA A 88 7.09 9.25 1.49
CA ALA A 88 7.67 10.51 1.95
C ALA A 88 8.85 10.98 1.07
N GLN A 89 9.62 10.07 0.49
CA GLN A 89 10.73 10.43 -0.39
C GLN A 89 10.21 11.12 -1.65
N LEU A 90 9.22 10.54 -2.34
CA LEU A 90 8.61 11.13 -3.53
C LEU A 90 7.99 12.50 -3.26
N PHE A 91 7.29 12.63 -2.12
CA PHE A 91 6.74 13.92 -1.70
C PHE A 91 7.83 14.97 -1.51
N ASN A 92 8.86 14.66 -0.74
CA ASN A 92 9.96 15.58 -0.47
C ASN A 92 10.75 15.96 -1.72
N GLU A 93 11.00 15.00 -2.62
CA GLU A 93 11.67 15.23 -3.90
C GLU A 93 10.84 16.14 -4.82
N SER A 94 9.50 16.00 -4.81
CA SER A 94 8.61 16.88 -5.56
C SER A 94 8.67 18.32 -5.03
N LEU A 95 8.64 18.50 -3.70
CA LEU A 95 8.78 19.82 -3.08
C LEU A 95 10.15 20.45 -3.37
N ASP A 96 11.24 19.68 -3.26
CA ASP A 96 12.59 20.17 -3.54
C ASP A 96 12.76 20.56 -5.01
N THR A 97 12.17 19.78 -5.92
CA THR A 97 12.16 20.10 -7.35
C THR A 97 11.43 21.41 -7.62
N HIS A 98 10.26 21.61 -7.00
CA HIS A 98 9.50 22.84 -7.12
C HIS A 98 10.27 24.04 -6.56
N ILE A 99 10.84 23.95 -5.35
CA ILE A 99 11.71 24.98 -4.75
C ILE A 99 12.88 25.32 -5.69
N GLY A 100 13.52 24.31 -6.29
CA GLY A 100 14.61 24.52 -7.23
C GLY A 100 14.20 25.32 -8.47
N ARG A 101 12.95 25.18 -8.94
CA ARG A 101 12.40 26.00 -10.04
C ARG A 101 12.13 27.43 -9.59
N LEU A 102 11.56 27.64 -8.40
CA LEU A 102 11.34 28.97 -7.82
C LEU A 102 12.66 29.74 -7.66
N ILE A 103 13.71 29.10 -7.12
CA ILE A 103 15.04 29.72 -6.96
C ILE A 103 15.63 30.16 -8.32
N LYS A 104 15.47 29.34 -9.35
CA LYS A 104 15.92 29.70 -10.72
C LYS A 104 15.11 30.89 -11.27
N GLY A 105 13.80 30.90 -11.09
CA GLY A 105 12.92 32.01 -11.48
C GLY A 105 13.28 33.32 -10.78
N CYS A 106 13.60 33.25 -9.48
CA CYS A 106 13.99 34.37 -8.63
C CYS A 106 15.28 35.08 -9.10
N SER A 107 16.15 34.40 -9.87
CA SER A 107 17.50 34.89 -10.19
C SER A 107 17.53 36.08 -11.18
N ASN A 108 16.44 36.35 -11.91
CA ASN A 108 16.39 37.32 -13.00
C ASN A 108 15.16 38.26 -12.97
N VAL A 109 14.59 38.52 -11.80
CA VAL A 109 13.35 39.32 -11.66
C VAL A 109 13.54 40.60 -10.84
N SER A 110 12.55 41.49 -10.88
CA SER A 110 12.52 42.73 -10.07
C SER A 110 12.52 42.43 -8.57
N ASN A 111 12.88 43.42 -7.73
CA ASN A 111 12.88 43.26 -6.27
C ASN A 111 11.49 42.90 -5.70
N GLU A 112 10.41 43.43 -6.30
CA GLU A 112 9.04 43.09 -5.89
C GLU A 112 8.69 41.63 -6.20
N MET A 113 9.05 41.16 -7.40
CA MET A 113 8.89 39.76 -7.78
C MET A 113 9.77 38.83 -6.94
N LYS A 114 10.94 39.30 -6.50
CA LYS A 114 11.84 38.54 -5.62
C LYS A 114 11.17 38.21 -4.28
N LEU A 115 10.49 39.17 -3.67
CA LEU A 115 9.76 38.98 -2.42
C LEU A 115 8.66 37.93 -2.56
N TYR A 116 7.97 37.90 -3.71
CA TYR A 116 6.97 36.88 -4.03
C TYR A 116 7.59 35.47 -4.03
N TYR A 117 8.68 35.25 -4.77
CA TYR A 117 9.37 33.96 -4.78
C TYR A 117 9.91 33.56 -3.41
N GLU A 118 10.45 34.51 -2.63
CA GLU A 118 10.94 34.25 -1.28
C GLU A 118 9.81 33.81 -0.34
N ASP A 119 8.62 34.39 -0.47
CA ASP A 119 7.44 33.97 0.30
C ASP A 119 6.93 32.59 -0.13
N GLU A 120 6.80 32.31 -1.43
CA GLU A 120 6.42 30.96 -1.92
C GLU A 120 7.41 29.89 -1.43
N ILE A 121 8.72 30.12 -1.56
CA ILE A 121 9.76 29.21 -1.05
C ILE A 121 9.58 28.99 0.46
N LYS A 122 9.27 30.03 1.22
CA LYS A 122 9.03 29.92 2.66
C LYS A 122 7.77 29.10 2.96
N GLN A 123 6.68 29.29 2.23
CA GLN A 123 5.46 28.51 2.38
C GLN A 123 5.70 27.02 2.10
N VAL A 124 6.40 26.68 1.00
CA VAL A 124 6.72 25.28 0.66
C VAL A 124 7.66 24.65 1.69
N ASN A 125 8.63 25.39 2.22
CA ASN A 125 9.49 24.90 3.31
C ASN A 125 8.71 24.69 4.62
N ASN A 126 7.72 25.54 4.91
CA ASN A 126 6.85 25.36 6.07
C ASN A 126 5.96 24.13 5.91
N LEU A 127 5.41 23.89 4.70
CA LEU A 127 4.68 22.66 4.38
C LEU A 127 5.55 21.42 4.61
N LYS A 128 6.77 21.41 4.02
CA LYS A 128 7.74 20.31 4.16
C LYS A 128 8.10 19.99 5.61
N SER A 129 8.12 21.00 6.48
CA SER A 129 8.50 20.87 7.89
C SER A 129 7.32 20.84 8.87
N ASN A 130 6.09 20.64 8.38
CA ASN A 130 4.85 20.63 9.18
C ASN A 130 4.67 21.88 10.06
N LYS A 131 5.11 23.05 9.60
CA LYS A 131 4.99 24.33 10.32
C LYS A 131 3.69 25.07 10.05
N ILE A 132 2.90 24.61 9.07
CA ILE A 132 1.57 25.15 8.78
C ILE A 132 0.57 24.35 9.63
N SER A 133 -0.40 24.97 10.29
CA SER A 133 -1.41 24.17 10.99
C SER A 133 -2.43 23.60 10.00
N LEU A 134 -3.04 22.45 10.29
CA LEU A 134 -3.98 21.81 9.37
C LEU A 134 -5.11 22.77 8.92
N LYS A 135 -5.65 23.59 9.83
CA LYS A 135 -6.70 24.59 9.52
C LYS A 135 -6.25 25.71 8.56
N ASP A 136 -4.94 25.95 8.45
CA ASP A 136 -4.36 26.97 7.58
C ASP A 136 -3.90 26.35 6.24
N LEU A 137 -3.98 25.03 6.11
CA LEU A 137 -3.63 24.28 4.92
C LEU A 137 -4.75 24.44 3.88
N SER A 138 -4.55 25.24 2.85
CA SER A 138 -5.57 25.47 1.81
C SER A 138 -5.23 24.74 0.51
N HIS A 139 -6.24 24.41 -0.28
CA HIS A 139 -6.04 23.87 -1.63
C HIS A 139 -5.20 24.81 -2.51
N GLU A 140 -5.27 26.13 -2.27
CA GLU A 140 -4.47 27.14 -2.98
C GLU A 140 -2.97 26.91 -2.82
N LEU A 141 -2.50 26.52 -1.63
CA LEU A 141 -1.09 26.20 -1.39
C LEU A 141 -0.65 25.00 -2.22
N PHE A 142 -1.44 23.92 -2.24
CA PHE A 142 -1.12 22.74 -3.04
C PHE A 142 -1.21 23.01 -4.54
N ARG A 143 -2.16 23.85 -4.98
CA ARG A 143 -2.32 24.25 -6.38
C ARG A 143 -1.13 25.02 -6.92
N GLN A 144 -0.45 25.80 -6.08
CA GLN A 144 0.77 26.53 -6.47
C GLN A 144 1.97 25.61 -6.63
N ILE A 145 1.97 24.44 -5.98
CA ILE A 145 3.07 23.49 -6.04
C ILE A 145 2.87 22.57 -7.24
N ASP A 146 3.90 22.51 -8.09
CA ASP A 146 3.94 21.55 -9.20
C ASP A 146 4.34 20.17 -8.67
N PHE A 147 3.35 19.46 -8.14
CA PHE A 147 3.43 18.03 -7.91
C PHE A 147 3.30 17.36 -9.26
N ASN A 148 4.40 16.82 -9.82
CA ASN A 148 4.40 16.13 -11.12
C ASN A 148 3.38 14.95 -11.20
N ASN A 149 2.71 14.62 -10.09
CA ASN A 149 1.66 13.63 -9.94
C ASN A 149 0.72 14.01 -8.78
N GLU A 150 -0.60 13.99 -9.00
CA GLU A 150 -1.65 14.37 -8.04
C GLU A 150 -1.70 13.46 -6.80
N LEU A 151 -1.36 12.18 -6.94
CA LEU A 151 -1.29 11.26 -5.81
C LEU A 151 -0.18 11.62 -4.81
N ILE A 152 0.85 12.34 -5.25
CA ILE A 152 1.88 12.89 -4.34
C ILE A 152 1.26 14.00 -3.47
N ALA A 153 0.38 14.83 -4.05
CA ALA A 153 -0.33 15.86 -3.29
C ALA A 153 -1.30 15.23 -2.27
N ILE A 154 -2.09 14.24 -2.69
CA ILE A 154 -2.96 13.47 -1.78
C ILE A 154 -2.13 12.81 -0.67
N TRP A 155 -0.99 12.19 -1.00
CA TRP A 155 -0.07 11.63 -0.01
C TRP A 155 0.37 12.66 1.03
N GLY A 156 0.76 13.86 0.57
CA GLY A 156 1.18 14.97 1.43
C GLY A 156 0.06 15.44 2.37
N VAL A 157 -1.17 15.51 1.87
CA VAL A 157 -2.35 15.88 2.65
C VAL A 157 -2.64 14.84 3.73
N VAL A 158 -2.75 13.56 3.37
CA VAL A 158 -3.18 12.52 4.32
C VAL A 158 -2.11 12.19 5.38
N HIS A 159 -0.84 12.49 5.11
CA HIS A 159 0.27 12.35 6.06
C HIS A 159 0.61 13.65 6.81
N TYR A 160 -0.15 14.72 6.59
CA TYR A 160 0.08 15.99 7.26
C TYR A 160 -0.21 15.90 8.77
N GLU A 161 0.58 16.61 9.58
CA GLU A 161 0.38 16.61 11.03
C GLU A 161 -1.02 17.13 11.40
N GLY A 162 -1.76 16.32 12.16
CA GLY A 162 -3.14 16.62 12.57
C GLY A 162 -4.22 15.80 11.86
N VAL A 163 -3.90 15.17 10.72
CA VAL A 163 -4.78 14.20 10.06
C VAL A 163 -4.64 12.83 10.72
N LYS A 164 -5.77 12.24 11.15
CA LYS A 164 -5.81 10.97 11.88
C LYS A 164 -6.26 9.83 10.98
N ASP A 165 -5.81 8.63 11.29
CA ASP A 165 -6.18 7.41 10.57
C ASP A 165 -7.70 7.14 10.55
N GLY A 166 -8.42 7.56 11.59
CA GLY A 166 -9.87 7.45 11.66
C GLY A 166 -10.65 8.60 11.02
N ASP A 167 -9.97 9.62 10.48
CA ASP A 167 -10.64 10.69 9.74
C ASP A 167 -11.16 10.15 8.40
N ILE A 168 -12.16 10.82 7.84
CA ILE A 168 -12.76 10.46 6.55
C ILE A 168 -12.24 11.41 5.47
N ALA A 169 -11.70 10.83 4.42
CA ALA A 169 -11.35 11.50 3.18
C ALA A 169 -12.53 11.38 2.19
N VAL A 170 -12.88 12.50 1.58
CA VAL A 170 -13.99 12.60 0.63
C VAL A 170 -13.48 13.26 -0.64
N LEU A 171 -13.52 12.53 -1.74
CA LEU A 171 -13.30 13.09 -3.07
C LEU A 171 -14.66 13.33 -3.73
N ASP A 172 -14.95 14.59 -3.98
CA ASP A 172 -16.12 15.00 -4.72
C ASP A 172 -15.87 14.87 -6.22
N ILE A 173 -16.67 14.01 -6.85
CA ILE A 173 -16.60 13.65 -8.27
C ILE A 173 -17.92 13.94 -8.98
N SER A 174 -18.79 14.76 -8.38
CA SER A 174 -20.15 15.02 -8.89
C SER A 174 -20.13 15.61 -10.30
N ASP A 175 -19.32 16.65 -10.53
CA ASP A 175 -19.21 17.30 -11.84
C ASP A 175 -18.61 16.36 -12.90
N LEU A 176 -17.66 15.49 -12.51
CA LEU A 176 -17.09 14.47 -13.41
C LEU A 176 -18.13 13.42 -13.82
N ALA A 177 -18.98 13.01 -12.88
CA ALA A 177 -20.07 12.08 -13.14
C ALA A 177 -21.14 12.70 -14.05
N GLU A 178 -21.51 13.96 -13.82
CA GLU A 178 -22.51 14.67 -14.63
C GLU A 178 -22.05 14.86 -16.08
N GLU A 179 -20.79 15.22 -16.28
CA GLU A 179 -20.19 15.37 -17.61
C GLU A 179 -19.86 14.03 -18.31
N GLY A 180 -20.06 12.89 -17.64
CA GLY A 180 -19.84 11.55 -18.19
C GLY A 180 -18.36 11.17 -18.36
N TRP A 181 -17.46 11.81 -17.62
CA TRP A 181 -16.02 11.46 -17.60
C TRP A 181 -15.76 10.15 -16.87
N LEU A 182 -16.62 9.81 -15.92
CA LEU A 182 -16.61 8.54 -15.24
C LEU A 182 -17.65 7.63 -15.91
N ASP A 183 -17.22 6.47 -16.40
CA ASP A 183 -18.16 5.46 -16.87
C ASP A 183 -19.14 5.16 -15.73
N TYR A 184 -20.46 5.15 -16.00
CA TYR A 184 -21.49 5.17 -14.95
C TYR A 184 -21.36 4.00 -13.96
N ASP A 185 -20.77 2.89 -14.43
CA ASP A 185 -20.50 1.66 -13.67
C ASP A 185 -19.14 1.65 -12.95
N LEU A 186 -18.28 2.64 -13.18
CA LEU A 186 -17.00 2.84 -12.49
C LEU A 186 -16.06 1.61 -12.56
N GLU A 187 -16.34 0.68 -13.48
CA GLU A 187 -15.58 -0.56 -13.69
C GLU A 187 -14.15 -0.29 -14.17
N ASN A 188 -13.88 0.94 -14.65
CA ASN A 188 -12.61 1.36 -15.23
C ASN A 188 -11.68 2.12 -14.26
N PHE A 189 -11.96 2.13 -12.95
CA PHE A 189 -11.01 2.59 -11.92
C PHE A 189 -9.82 1.62 -11.77
N ILE A 190 -9.01 1.44 -12.81
CA ILE A 190 -7.97 0.41 -12.86
C ILE A 190 -6.59 1.08 -12.81
N THR A 191 -6.05 1.26 -11.60
CA THR A 191 -4.60 1.21 -11.45
C THR A 191 -4.19 -0.24 -11.60
N GLU A 192 -3.21 -0.57 -12.44
CA GLU A 192 -2.68 -1.93 -12.46
C GLU A 192 -2.05 -2.25 -11.09
N PRO A 193 -2.63 -3.17 -10.29
CA PRO A 193 -2.10 -3.48 -8.98
C PRO A 193 -0.70 -4.10 -9.11
N PRO A 194 0.22 -3.83 -8.17
CA PRO A 194 1.51 -4.51 -8.13
C PRO A 194 1.32 -6.03 -8.07
N ILE A 195 2.24 -6.73 -8.72
CA ILE A 195 2.30 -8.17 -8.75
C ILE A 195 3.16 -8.65 -7.57
N ILE A 196 2.59 -9.44 -6.68
CA ILE A 196 3.30 -10.14 -5.61
C ILE A 196 3.61 -11.56 -6.09
N LEU A 197 4.89 -11.93 -6.08
CA LEU A 197 5.38 -13.27 -6.39
C LEU A 197 5.83 -13.94 -5.09
N THR A 198 5.37 -15.17 -4.86
CA THR A 198 5.74 -16.00 -3.70
C THR A 198 6.35 -17.31 -4.17
N GLU A 199 6.93 -18.09 -3.26
CA GLU A 199 7.53 -19.38 -3.62
C GLU A 199 6.49 -20.45 -3.95
N GLY A 200 5.36 -20.49 -3.23
CA GLY A 200 4.37 -21.54 -3.39
C GLY A 200 2.91 -21.06 -3.36
N ILE A 201 2.02 -22.00 -3.63
CA ILE A 201 0.56 -21.78 -3.58
C ILE A 201 0.10 -21.58 -2.13
N THR A 202 0.69 -22.29 -1.18
CA THR A 202 0.41 -22.13 0.26
C THR A 202 0.63 -20.69 0.72
N ASP A 203 1.68 -20.04 0.22
CA ASP A 203 1.95 -18.62 0.48
C ASP A 203 0.82 -17.74 -0.02
N ILE A 204 0.40 -17.93 -1.27
CA ILE A 204 -0.67 -17.15 -1.90
C ILE A 204 -1.98 -17.33 -1.11
N GLU A 205 -2.36 -18.57 -0.79
CA GLU A 205 -3.57 -18.85 -0.03
C GLU A 205 -3.53 -18.25 1.37
N THR A 206 -2.38 -18.33 2.04
CA THR A 206 -2.19 -17.79 3.39
C THR A 206 -2.25 -16.27 3.40
N LEU A 207 -1.51 -15.62 2.50
CA LEU A 207 -1.49 -14.17 2.37
C LEU A 207 -2.86 -13.62 1.98
N LYS A 208 -3.56 -14.24 1.02
CA LYS A 208 -4.93 -13.86 0.65
C LYS A 208 -5.90 -14.00 1.82
N LYS A 209 -5.88 -15.13 2.53
CA LYS A 209 -6.74 -15.33 3.71
C LYS A 209 -6.46 -14.28 4.78
N ALA A 210 -5.18 -13.98 5.02
CA ALA A 210 -4.78 -12.94 5.97
C ALA A 210 -5.23 -11.55 5.53
N LEU A 211 -5.06 -11.19 4.26
CA LEU A 211 -5.46 -9.88 3.74
C LEU A 211 -6.96 -9.67 3.92
N HIS A 212 -7.76 -10.68 3.59
CA HIS A 212 -9.22 -10.65 3.77
C HIS A 212 -9.65 -10.40 5.22
N VAL A 213 -8.89 -10.90 6.20
CA VAL A 213 -9.21 -10.72 7.62
C VAL A 213 -8.69 -9.38 8.16
N ILE A 214 -7.45 -9.01 7.79
CA ILE A 214 -6.69 -7.94 8.42
C ILE A 214 -6.98 -6.60 7.75
N TYR A 215 -7.06 -6.60 6.41
CA TYR A 215 -7.21 -5.43 5.55
C TYR A 215 -8.14 -5.72 4.35
N PRO A 216 -9.42 -6.08 4.57
CA PRO A 216 -10.33 -6.49 3.50
C PRO A 216 -10.48 -5.45 2.37
N LYS A 217 -10.39 -4.16 2.70
CA LYS A 217 -10.48 -3.06 1.73
C LYS A 217 -9.28 -2.94 0.77
N LEU A 218 -8.23 -3.76 0.96
CA LEU A 218 -7.00 -3.74 0.16
C LEU A 218 -6.90 -4.92 -0.82
N GLU A 219 -7.87 -5.85 -0.84
CA GLU A 219 -7.78 -7.06 -1.67
C GLU A 219 -7.63 -6.78 -3.16
N SER A 220 -8.31 -5.74 -3.67
CA SER A 220 -8.22 -5.34 -5.07
C SER A 220 -6.95 -4.56 -5.41
N ASN A 221 -6.19 -4.12 -4.40
CA ASN A 221 -5.00 -3.28 -4.61
C ASN A 221 -3.73 -4.11 -4.87
N VAL A 222 -3.77 -5.43 -4.73
CA VAL A 222 -2.62 -6.32 -4.99
C VAL A 222 -3.01 -7.49 -5.88
N ARG A 223 -2.07 -7.99 -6.69
CA ARG A 223 -2.30 -9.16 -7.54
C ARG A 223 -1.23 -10.22 -7.29
N PHE A 224 -1.65 -11.46 -7.07
CA PHE A 224 -0.73 -12.60 -7.04
C PHE A 224 -0.59 -13.24 -8.43
N LEU A 225 0.52 -13.93 -8.69
CA LEU A 225 0.70 -14.69 -9.92
C LEU A 225 -0.43 -15.71 -10.10
N ASP A 226 -0.93 -15.85 -11.34
CA ASP A 226 -2.00 -16.81 -11.62
C ASP A 226 -1.44 -18.25 -11.63
N THR A 227 -1.80 -18.98 -10.59
CA THR A 227 -1.43 -20.38 -10.38
C THR A 227 -2.06 -21.35 -11.39
N SER A 228 -3.09 -20.93 -12.15
CA SER A 228 -3.72 -21.75 -13.20
C SER A 228 -2.73 -22.17 -14.30
N PHE A 229 -1.70 -21.34 -14.53
CA PHE A 229 -0.61 -21.61 -15.47
C PHE A 229 0.47 -22.54 -14.93
N ARG A 230 0.32 -23.03 -13.68
CA ARG A 230 1.26 -23.95 -13.01
C ARG A 230 2.73 -23.51 -13.11
N PRO A 231 3.06 -22.29 -12.67
CA PRO A 231 4.44 -21.82 -12.64
C PRO A 231 5.30 -22.73 -11.75
N GLU A 232 6.61 -22.81 -12.03
CA GLU A 232 7.55 -23.48 -11.13
C GLU A 232 7.60 -22.75 -9.78
N THR A 233 7.40 -23.49 -8.68
CA THR A 233 7.24 -22.95 -7.32
C THR A 233 8.43 -23.33 -6.43
N ASN A 234 9.45 -22.47 -6.37
CA ASN A 234 10.53 -22.43 -5.37
C ASN A 234 11.36 -21.15 -5.53
N ALA A 235 12.16 -20.79 -4.53
CA ALA A 235 13.02 -19.60 -4.56
C ALA A 235 13.86 -19.45 -5.85
N ALA A 236 14.49 -20.52 -6.34
CA ALA A 236 15.34 -20.46 -7.53
C ALA A 236 14.52 -20.19 -8.81
N ALA A 237 13.32 -20.76 -8.92
CA ALA A 237 12.38 -20.52 -10.01
C ALA A 237 11.87 -19.07 -10.00
N VAL A 238 11.50 -18.54 -8.83
CA VAL A 238 11.09 -17.13 -8.68
C VAL A 238 12.23 -16.19 -9.11
N VAL A 239 13.47 -16.44 -8.67
CA VAL A 239 14.64 -15.66 -9.09
C VAL A 239 14.88 -15.72 -10.60
N LYS A 240 14.69 -16.89 -11.22
CA LYS A 240 14.80 -17.05 -12.68
C LYS A 240 13.73 -16.24 -13.41
N MET A 241 12.48 -16.28 -12.93
CA MET A 241 11.37 -15.52 -13.48
C MET A 241 11.60 -14.01 -13.37
N ILE A 242 12.09 -13.52 -12.22
CA ILE A 242 12.48 -12.13 -12.04
C ILE A 242 13.51 -11.67 -13.07
N LYS A 243 14.54 -12.49 -13.33
CA LYS A 243 15.52 -12.18 -14.38
C LYS A 243 14.89 -12.11 -15.77
N SER A 244 13.97 -13.02 -16.07
CA SER A 244 13.24 -13.02 -17.33
C SER A 244 12.37 -11.77 -17.50
N PHE A 245 11.65 -11.35 -16.46
CA PHE A 245 10.83 -10.12 -16.48
C PHE A 245 11.69 -8.87 -16.64
N ALA A 246 12.81 -8.79 -15.91
CA ALA A 246 13.76 -7.69 -16.05
C ALA A 246 14.38 -7.64 -17.46
N ALA A 247 14.79 -8.78 -18.01
CA ALA A 247 15.37 -8.86 -19.36
C ALA A 247 14.35 -8.54 -20.47
N ALA A 248 13.06 -8.85 -20.24
CA ALA A 248 11.98 -8.54 -21.16
C ALA A 248 11.50 -7.08 -21.10
N GLY A 249 11.96 -6.29 -20.12
CA GLY A 249 11.52 -4.90 -19.95
C GLY A 249 10.06 -4.78 -19.51
N ILE A 250 9.58 -5.71 -18.67
CA ILE A 250 8.22 -5.62 -18.09
C ILE A 250 8.14 -4.39 -17.18
N ASN A 251 7.12 -3.55 -17.40
CA ASN A 251 6.92 -2.30 -16.66
C ASN A 251 6.07 -2.44 -15.40
N ASN A 252 5.40 -3.59 -15.20
CA ASN A 252 4.60 -3.83 -14.00
C ASN A 252 5.45 -3.71 -12.74
N ARG A 253 4.86 -3.15 -11.68
CA ARG A 253 5.46 -3.14 -10.34
C ARG A 253 5.41 -4.56 -9.78
N ILE A 254 6.58 -5.15 -9.51
CA ILE A 254 6.71 -6.55 -9.10
C ILE A 254 7.49 -6.63 -7.78
N LEU A 255 6.87 -7.21 -6.77
CA LEU A 255 7.51 -7.58 -5.51
C LEU A 255 7.58 -9.11 -5.41
N ALA A 256 8.78 -9.68 -5.50
CA ALA A 256 8.99 -11.08 -5.13
C ALA A 256 9.36 -11.17 -3.65
N ILE A 257 8.61 -11.97 -2.90
CA ILE A 257 8.86 -12.26 -1.49
C ILE A 257 9.07 -13.76 -1.31
N LEU A 258 10.22 -14.10 -0.74
CA LEU A 258 10.69 -15.47 -0.56
C LEU A 258 10.65 -15.89 0.90
N ASP A 259 10.77 -17.18 1.19
CA ASP A 259 10.85 -17.69 2.55
C ASP A 259 12.03 -17.05 3.32
N ASN A 260 11.88 -16.86 4.62
CA ASN A 260 12.95 -16.41 5.52
C ASN A 260 13.88 -17.60 5.87
N ASP A 261 14.44 -18.23 4.85
CA ASP A 261 15.27 -19.42 4.99
C ASP A 261 16.61 -19.33 4.23
N ALA A 262 17.44 -20.36 4.39
CA ALA A 262 18.75 -20.42 3.75
C ALA A 262 18.66 -20.66 2.23
N ALA A 263 17.62 -21.34 1.73
CA ALA A 263 17.47 -21.63 0.31
C ALA A 263 17.09 -20.40 -0.51
N ALA A 264 16.19 -19.57 0.01
CA ALA A 264 15.88 -18.26 -0.54
C ALA A 264 17.11 -17.34 -0.55
N SER A 265 17.87 -17.29 0.56
CA SER A 265 19.14 -16.56 0.61
C SER A 265 20.11 -17.03 -0.50
N GLU A 266 20.23 -18.34 -0.72
CA GLU A 266 21.11 -18.89 -1.76
C GLU A 266 20.63 -18.53 -3.16
N ALA A 267 19.32 -18.68 -3.42
CA ALA A 267 18.71 -18.33 -4.70
C ALA A 267 18.95 -16.85 -5.04
N MET A 268 18.76 -15.95 -4.08
CA MET A 268 18.96 -14.50 -4.24
C MET A 268 20.40 -14.14 -4.60
N THR A 269 21.41 -14.94 -4.24
CA THR A 269 22.80 -14.69 -4.68
C THR A 269 22.99 -14.75 -6.20
N ASN A 270 22.00 -15.27 -6.94
CA ASN A 270 22.03 -15.29 -8.39
C ASN A 270 21.41 -14.04 -9.01
N LEU A 271 20.73 -13.17 -8.26
CA LEU A 271 20.14 -11.94 -8.80
C LEU A 271 21.21 -10.98 -9.32
N PRO A 272 20.91 -10.17 -10.35
CA PRO A 272 21.81 -9.10 -10.77
C PRO A 272 21.97 -8.08 -9.64
N ARG A 273 23.11 -7.38 -9.63
CA ARG A 273 23.40 -6.36 -8.61
C ARG A 273 22.40 -5.18 -8.64
N ILE A 274 21.84 -4.90 -9.81
CA ILE A 274 20.87 -3.83 -10.03
C ILE A 274 19.69 -4.44 -10.77
N LEU A 275 18.50 -4.30 -10.19
CA LEU A 275 17.22 -4.61 -10.82
C LEU A 275 16.59 -3.31 -11.33
N PRO A 276 15.66 -3.38 -12.30
CA PRO A 276 14.81 -2.25 -12.65
C PRO A 276 14.07 -1.71 -11.41
N ASN A 277 13.84 -0.40 -11.36
CA ASN A 277 13.22 0.24 -10.18
C ASN A 277 11.83 -0.34 -9.85
N ASN A 278 11.10 -0.81 -10.87
CA ASN A 278 9.79 -1.45 -10.70
C ASN A 278 9.85 -2.91 -10.22
N ILE A 279 11.02 -3.49 -9.93
CA ILE A 279 11.18 -4.88 -9.48
C ILE A 279 12.04 -4.95 -8.21
N LYS A 280 11.50 -5.57 -7.16
CA LYS A 280 12.21 -5.80 -5.90
C LYS A 280 12.05 -7.26 -5.46
N VAL A 281 13.12 -7.81 -4.87
CA VAL A 281 13.13 -9.16 -4.31
C VAL A 281 13.55 -9.10 -2.86
N ILE A 282 12.73 -9.64 -1.97
CA ILE A 282 12.94 -9.65 -0.51
C ILE A 282 12.67 -11.06 0.05
N GLN A 283 13.06 -11.30 1.30
CA GLN A 283 12.63 -12.46 2.08
C GLN A 283 11.56 -12.02 3.09
N TYR A 284 10.76 -12.96 3.60
CA TYR A 284 9.89 -12.69 4.74
C TYR A 284 10.70 -12.12 5.93
N PRO A 285 10.10 -11.24 6.76
CA PRO A 285 10.83 -10.56 7.82
C PRO A 285 11.22 -11.51 8.96
N GLU A 286 12.09 -11.09 9.87
CA GLU A 286 12.36 -11.88 11.07
C GLU A 286 11.15 -11.86 12.03
N LEU A 287 10.93 -12.96 12.75
CA LEU A 287 9.94 -13.02 13.83
C LEU A 287 10.61 -13.30 15.17
N ASP A 288 10.13 -12.64 16.23
CA ASP A 288 10.58 -12.86 17.60
C ASP A 288 10.39 -14.32 18.03
N LEU A 289 9.27 -14.94 17.64
CA LEU A 289 9.00 -16.36 17.91
C LEU A 289 10.10 -17.28 17.35
N MET A 290 10.75 -16.88 16.24
CA MET A 290 11.79 -17.64 15.57
C MET A 290 13.18 -17.47 16.19
N THR A 291 13.38 -16.54 17.14
CA THR A 291 14.69 -16.31 17.80
C THR A 291 15.09 -17.43 18.76
N SER A 292 14.11 -18.16 19.30
CA SER A 292 14.29 -19.32 20.16
C SER A 292 13.13 -20.29 19.92
N TYR A 293 13.26 -21.08 18.85
CA TYR A 293 12.24 -22.01 18.38
C TYR A 293 12.72 -23.46 18.54
N PRO A 294 11.86 -24.42 18.88
CA PRO A 294 12.29 -25.80 19.07
C PRO A 294 12.67 -26.45 17.74
N THR A 295 13.87 -27.02 17.73
CA THR A 295 14.45 -27.68 16.55
C THR A 295 14.89 -29.09 16.89
N ILE A 296 14.99 -29.95 15.88
CA ILE A 296 15.54 -31.30 16.02
C ILE A 296 16.62 -31.55 14.99
N GLY A 297 17.76 -32.06 15.47
CA GLY A 297 18.88 -32.50 14.64
C GLY A 297 19.45 -33.82 15.14
N PRO A 298 20.60 -34.26 14.60
CA PRO A 298 21.24 -35.52 15.01
C PRO A 298 21.59 -35.62 16.50
N GLN A 299 21.71 -34.47 17.18
CA GLN A 299 22.05 -34.36 18.59
C GLN A 299 20.80 -34.31 19.51
N GLY A 300 19.59 -34.42 18.94
CA GLY A 300 18.32 -34.31 19.65
C GLY A 300 17.67 -32.94 19.49
N GLU A 301 16.72 -32.66 20.38
CA GLU A 301 15.93 -31.43 20.40
C GLU A 301 16.64 -30.31 21.14
N ILE A 302 16.73 -29.13 20.51
CA ILE A 302 17.29 -27.92 21.10
C ILE A 302 16.55 -26.68 20.57
N ASN A 303 16.41 -25.65 21.39
CA ASN A 303 15.91 -24.36 20.92
C ASN A 303 17.03 -23.59 20.23
N MET A 304 16.76 -23.05 19.05
CA MET A 304 17.71 -22.26 18.27
C MET A 304 17.02 -21.08 17.61
N ASN A 305 17.80 -20.07 17.21
CA ASN A 305 17.33 -19.05 16.29
C ASN A 305 17.24 -19.66 14.88
N ILE A 306 16.04 -19.62 14.29
CA ILE A 306 15.76 -20.16 12.96
C ILE A 306 15.49 -19.07 11.91
N ASN A 307 15.52 -17.78 12.29
CA ASN A 307 15.43 -16.66 11.35
C ASN A 307 16.55 -16.76 10.30
N GLY A 308 16.19 -16.62 9.02
CA GLY A 308 17.11 -16.73 7.90
C GLY A 308 17.66 -18.14 7.66
N LEU A 309 17.10 -19.15 8.32
CA LEU A 309 17.51 -20.56 8.24
C LEU A 309 16.35 -21.51 7.91
N ALA A 310 15.14 -21.25 8.42
CA ALA A 310 13.99 -22.16 8.28
C ALA A 310 12.60 -21.48 8.34
N GLY A 311 12.51 -20.18 8.07
CA GLY A 311 11.29 -19.40 8.24
C GLY A 311 10.35 -19.42 7.03
N SER A 312 9.55 -20.47 6.85
CA SER A 312 8.52 -20.50 5.79
C SER A 312 7.23 -19.77 6.18
N ILE A 313 6.30 -19.59 5.24
CA ILE A 313 5.01 -18.91 5.50
C ILE A 313 4.22 -19.50 6.69
N GLU A 314 4.33 -20.80 6.95
CA GLU A 314 3.68 -21.43 8.10
C GLU A 314 4.06 -20.80 9.44
N MET A 315 5.30 -20.28 9.55
CA MET A 315 5.81 -19.66 10.78
C MET A 315 5.06 -18.38 11.15
N TYR A 316 4.35 -17.76 10.20
CA TYR A 316 3.58 -16.53 10.41
C TYR A 316 2.12 -16.82 10.77
N MET A 317 1.65 -18.08 10.71
CA MET A 317 0.24 -18.44 10.97
C MET A 317 -0.19 -18.25 12.45
N GLY A 318 0.77 -17.97 13.32
CA GLY A 318 0.57 -17.70 14.75
C GLY A 318 0.91 -18.89 15.63
N LYS A 319 1.36 -18.59 16.86
CA LYS A 319 1.75 -19.60 17.86
C LYS A 319 0.64 -20.60 18.17
N ASP A 320 -0.61 -20.15 18.15
CA ASP A 320 -1.80 -20.98 18.34
C ASP A 320 -1.95 -22.06 17.25
N ILE A 321 -1.53 -21.75 16.03
CA ILE A 321 -1.57 -22.67 14.89
C ILE A 321 -0.33 -23.57 14.86
N LEU A 322 0.81 -23.08 15.32
CA LEU A 322 2.05 -23.85 15.42
C LEU A 322 2.06 -24.82 16.61
N THR A 323 1.12 -24.72 17.55
CA THR A 323 1.10 -25.54 18.77
C THR A 323 0.22 -26.79 18.60
N GLY A 324 0.84 -27.97 18.64
CA GLY A 324 0.24 -29.29 18.50
C GLY A 324 -0.79 -29.62 19.58
N ASN A 325 -1.50 -30.74 19.39
CA ASN A 325 -2.47 -31.24 20.36
C ASN A 325 -1.82 -31.64 21.71
N ASP A 326 -0.52 -31.88 21.71
CA ASP A 326 0.29 -32.16 22.90
C ASP A 326 0.69 -30.88 23.66
N GLY A 327 0.34 -29.70 23.16
CA GLY A 327 0.68 -28.40 23.75
C GLY A 327 2.08 -27.90 23.40
N ASN A 328 2.84 -28.62 22.57
CA ASN A 328 4.18 -28.22 22.15
C ASN A 328 4.14 -27.57 20.76
N LEU A 329 5.11 -26.71 20.49
CA LEU A 329 5.30 -26.18 19.13
C LEU A 329 5.79 -27.27 18.19
N GLU A 330 5.28 -27.28 16.97
CA GLU A 330 5.81 -28.14 15.91
C GLU A 330 7.29 -27.86 15.68
N LEU A 331 8.09 -28.93 15.60
CA LEU A 331 9.55 -28.82 15.48
C LEU A 331 9.98 -28.39 14.08
N VAL A 332 11.06 -27.62 14.02
CA VAL A 332 11.87 -27.46 12.81
C VAL A 332 12.95 -28.53 12.78
N GLN A 333 13.01 -29.32 11.71
CA GLN A 333 14.06 -30.30 11.50
C GLN A 333 15.21 -29.69 10.71
N TRP A 334 16.44 -29.88 11.20
CA TRP A 334 17.64 -29.49 10.47
C TRP A 334 17.92 -30.44 9.31
N GLY A 335 18.11 -29.86 8.13
CA GLY A 335 18.53 -30.53 6.91
C GLY A 335 20.03 -30.33 6.63
N GLY A 336 20.35 -30.09 5.36
CA GLY A 336 21.73 -29.96 4.88
C GLY A 336 22.37 -28.60 5.17
N TYR A 337 23.71 -28.59 5.21
CA TYR A 337 24.49 -27.36 5.20
C TYR A 337 24.66 -26.82 3.78
N MET A 338 24.27 -25.57 3.56
CA MET A 338 24.34 -24.88 2.27
C MET A 338 25.65 -24.10 2.16
N ASN A 339 26.62 -24.67 1.44
CA ASN A 339 27.99 -24.14 1.35
C ASN A 339 28.08 -22.71 0.80
N ARG A 340 27.22 -22.34 -0.15
CA ARG A 340 27.30 -21.03 -0.83
C ARG A 340 26.94 -19.88 0.10
N VAL A 341 25.99 -20.10 1.01
CA VAL A 341 25.54 -19.12 2.00
C VAL A 341 26.06 -19.38 3.42
N LYS A 342 26.80 -20.48 3.61
CA LYS A 342 27.40 -20.88 4.89
C LYS A 342 26.39 -21.00 6.04
N LYS A 343 25.22 -21.58 5.75
CA LYS A 343 24.10 -21.74 6.68
C LYS A 343 23.58 -23.17 6.65
N TYR A 344 22.99 -23.63 7.75
CA TYR A 344 22.11 -24.81 7.72
C TYR A 344 20.73 -24.42 7.23
N GLN A 345 20.08 -25.30 6.49
CA GLN A 345 18.67 -25.18 6.15
C GLN A 345 17.84 -26.04 7.09
N GLY A 346 16.74 -25.49 7.61
CA GLY A 346 15.74 -26.27 8.34
C GLY A 346 14.38 -26.22 7.66
N SER A 347 13.49 -27.13 8.06
CA SER A 347 12.09 -27.14 7.62
C SER A 347 11.17 -27.54 8.75
N LEU A 348 10.01 -26.88 8.85
CA LEU A 348 8.92 -27.31 9.72
C LEU A 348 8.47 -28.73 9.36
N ILE A 349 8.37 -29.64 10.34
CA ILE A 349 8.06 -31.06 10.09
C ILE A 349 6.61 -31.26 9.66
N ASN A 350 5.65 -30.77 10.46
CA ASN A 350 4.22 -31.07 10.31
C ASN A 350 3.46 -29.97 9.56
N LYS A 351 3.98 -29.50 8.41
CA LYS A 351 3.36 -28.41 7.62
C LYS A 351 1.90 -28.70 7.27
N ASP A 352 1.56 -29.92 6.91
CA ASP A 352 0.18 -30.30 6.56
C ASP A 352 -0.78 -30.15 7.76
N ALA A 353 -0.34 -30.50 8.97
CA ALA A 353 -1.14 -30.36 10.17
C ALA A 353 -1.28 -28.89 10.60
N VAL A 354 -0.21 -28.09 10.44
CA VAL A 354 -0.23 -26.64 10.64
C VAL A 354 -1.19 -25.97 9.66
N GLY A 355 -1.08 -26.28 8.37
CA GLY A 355 -2.01 -25.79 7.35
C GLY A 355 -3.45 -26.20 7.60
N SER A 356 -3.69 -27.43 8.07
CA SER A 356 -5.04 -27.90 8.43
C SER A 356 -5.64 -27.12 9.60
N ARG A 357 -4.85 -26.82 10.64
CA ARG A 357 -5.26 -25.94 11.75
C ARG A 357 -5.52 -24.51 11.25
N PHE A 358 -4.65 -23.99 10.39
CA PHE A 358 -4.80 -22.65 9.84
C PHE A 358 -6.09 -22.47 9.03
N LYS A 359 -6.52 -23.50 8.29
CA LYS A 359 -7.82 -23.48 7.58
C LYS A 359 -8.98 -23.20 8.55
N GLY A 360 -8.94 -23.78 9.75
CA GLY A 360 -9.92 -23.55 10.82
C GLY A 360 -9.66 -22.33 11.72
N LYS A 361 -8.61 -21.53 11.47
CA LYS A 361 -8.32 -20.33 12.27
C LYS A 361 -9.47 -19.34 12.19
N ASP A 362 -9.91 -18.88 13.36
CA ASP A 362 -11.02 -17.94 13.52
C ASP A 362 -10.68 -16.59 12.87
N ALA A 363 -11.51 -16.20 11.90
CA ALA A 363 -11.38 -14.94 11.17
C ALA A 363 -11.99 -13.75 11.93
N ALA A 364 -12.85 -13.97 12.93
CA ALA A 364 -13.49 -12.89 13.68
C ALA A 364 -12.54 -12.27 14.73
N ASP A 365 -11.59 -13.06 15.25
CA ASP A 365 -10.61 -12.61 16.24
C ASP A 365 -9.33 -12.11 15.56
N VAL A 366 -9.41 -10.89 15.00
CA VAL A 366 -8.32 -10.23 14.26
C VAL A 366 -7.02 -10.13 15.07
N ASN A 367 -7.09 -10.15 16.41
CA ASN A 367 -5.90 -10.08 17.27
C ASN A 367 -5.01 -11.34 17.14
N LYS A 368 -5.58 -12.48 16.77
CA LYS A 368 -4.81 -13.72 16.52
C LYS A 368 -4.04 -13.72 15.20
N TRP A 369 -4.15 -12.65 14.42
CA TRP A 369 -3.52 -12.49 13.11
C TRP A 369 -2.32 -11.55 13.15
N GLN A 370 -1.79 -11.21 14.34
CA GLN A 370 -0.69 -10.25 14.49
C GLN A 370 0.52 -10.60 13.61
N ASP A 371 0.98 -11.85 13.60
CA ASP A 371 2.20 -12.22 12.87
C ASP A 371 2.02 -12.06 11.35
N LEU A 372 0.80 -12.34 10.85
CA LEU A 372 0.41 -12.08 9.46
C LEU A 372 0.14 -10.59 9.19
N ARG A 373 -0.30 -9.82 10.18
CA ARG A 373 -0.43 -8.36 10.08
C ARG A 373 0.94 -7.74 9.92
N TYR A 374 1.88 -8.12 10.77
CA TYR A 374 3.28 -7.72 10.67
C TYR A 374 3.88 -8.05 9.30
N LEU A 375 3.61 -9.25 8.78
CA LEU A 375 4.04 -9.62 7.43
C LEU A 375 3.40 -8.74 6.34
N TRP A 376 2.09 -8.45 6.44
CA TRP A 376 1.43 -7.57 5.48
C TRP A 376 1.91 -6.13 5.55
N ASP A 377 2.14 -5.60 6.76
CA ASP A 377 2.71 -4.26 6.95
C ASP A 377 4.11 -4.17 6.33
N TYR A 378 4.92 -5.22 6.50
CA TYR A 378 6.23 -5.36 5.86
C TYR A 378 6.13 -5.40 4.33
N ILE A 379 5.14 -6.13 3.77
CA ILE A 379 4.88 -6.15 2.32
C ILE A 379 4.49 -4.75 1.82
N ILE A 380 3.56 -4.07 2.49
CA ILE A 380 3.07 -2.74 2.10
C ILE A 380 4.20 -1.70 2.15
N ASP A 381 5.05 -1.73 3.17
CA ASP A 381 6.23 -0.84 3.26
C ASP A 381 7.22 -1.09 2.11
N ASN A 382 7.44 -2.37 1.77
CA ASN A 382 8.32 -2.72 0.65
C ASN A 382 7.72 -2.37 -0.72
N LEU A 383 6.40 -2.41 -0.86
CA LEU A 383 5.69 -1.87 -2.02
C LEU A 383 5.77 -0.34 -2.05
N SER A 384 5.77 0.35 -0.92
CA SER A 384 5.86 1.81 -0.87
C SER A 384 7.16 2.35 -1.47
N THR A 385 8.24 1.58 -1.39
CA THR A 385 9.59 1.96 -1.85
C THR A 385 10.03 1.27 -3.15
N LEU A 386 9.09 0.60 -3.82
CA LEU A 386 9.25 -0.01 -5.14
C LEU A 386 8.89 1.01 -6.23
#